data_AF-A0AAN8WEV7-F1
#
_entry.id   AF-A0AAN8WEV7-F1
#
_cell.length_a   1.000
_cell.length_b   1.000
_cell.length_c   1.000
_cell.angle_alpha   90.00
_cell.angle_beta   90.00
_cell.angle_gamma   90.00
#
_symmetry.space_group_name_H-M   'P 1'
#
loop_
_entity.id
_entity.type
_entity.pdbx_description
1 polymer ?
#
loop_
_entity_poly.entity_id
_entity_poly.type
_entity_poly.pdbx_seq_one_letter_code
_entity_poly.pdbx_strand_id
1 'polypeptide(L)'
;MTGSPISDINPLLMAAGATLTLISKEKGERQVSMDHAFFTGYRQTVIEQDEILLNIHMPFTVKDEYFFGYKQSRRREDDIAIVNAGMKVVFERESNIVKQLDLAFGGMASTTVMARSTMKDLVGRTWDASLLDYATSQLLKDLPLSPSAPGGMIEYRQMLVLSFFFKFYLSVRKCLGEKLSDPIPPLTQDEERAIQGYNYRSPKSTQLFQKVPSTQSSLDPIGRPLVHASALKHATGEAVFIDDMPHLENELHAALVLSTRPHAKIISVDETKALEMPDVVGFFSAKDLPGDRNLTGAVEFDEEVFAREKVVCMGQVLGLIVAKNRSTAQKATKLVNIEYEDMKPLVITIQDAIREESYFGQWTVSKGDAEKIFQNSVHVLEGEVYMGGQEHFYLEPNAHLAVPVGEDNEMIVYSSCQNPKGTQSLVAKALGVPNNRISCKVKRIGGGFGGKESRTTCISVPVCVAASV
;
A
#
# COMPACT_ATOMS: atom_id res chain seq x y z
N MET A 1 9.44 -21.00 0.92
CA MET A 1 10.77 -20.46 0.57
C MET A 1 10.93 -18.99 0.88
N THR A 2 10.08 -18.09 0.39
CA THR A 2 10.21 -16.62 0.56
C THR A 2 10.39 -16.14 2.01
N GLY A 3 9.92 -16.90 3.01
CA GLY A 3 10.10 -16.58 4.43
C GLY A 3 9.45 -15.27 4.86
N SER A 4 8.34 -14.89 4.22
CA SER A 4 7.61 -13.67 4.57
C SER A 4 6.97 -13.81 5.96
N PRO A 5 7.12 -12.84 6.87
CA PRO A 5 6.56 -12.92 8.24
C PRO A 5 5.03 -12.91 8.30
N ILE A 6 4.41 -12.50 7.20
CA ILE A 6 2.97 -12.30 7.00
C ILE A 6 2.42 -13.25 5.93
N SER A 7 3.14 -14.32 5.61
CA SER A 7 2.63 -15.36 4.72
C SER A 7 1.34 -15.95 5.31
N ASP A 8 0.29 -16.10 4.52
CA ASP A 8 -0.94 -16.76 4.97
C ASP A 8 -0.80 -18.28 5.07
N ILE A 9 0.12 -18.87 4.29
CA ILE A 9 0.28 -20.33 4.23
C ILE A 9 1.26 -20.86 5.29
N ASN A 10 2.37 -20.18 5.57
CA ASN A 10 3.38 -20.67 6.54
C ASN A 10 2.80 -20.98 7.94
N PRO A 11 1.95 -20.13 8.58
CA PRO A 11 1.36 -20.48 9.87
C PRO A 11 0.52 -21.76 9.78
N LEU A 12 -0.20 -21.97 8.67
CA LEU A 12 -1.00 -23.18 8.47
C LEU A 12 -0.11 -24.42 8.39
N LEU A 13 0.93 -24.37 7.56
CA LEU A 13 1.88 -25.46 7.40
C LEU A 13 2.63 -25.78 8.71
N MET A 14 3.00 -24.74 9.47
CA MET A 14 3.66 -24.89 10.76
C MET A 14 2.75 -25.57 11.79
N ALA A 15 1.51 -25.11 11.93
CA ALA A 15 0.56 -25.73 12.86
C ALA A 15 0.18 -27.15 12.45
N ALA A 16 0.10 -27.43 11.15
CA ALA A 16 -0.17 -28.76 10.63
C ALA A 16 0.99 -29.74 10.90
N GLY A 17 2.20 -29.24 11.16
CA GLY A 17 3.41 -30.07 11.23
C GLY A 17 3.80 -30.63 9.86
N ALA A 18 3.62 -29.82 8.80
CA ALA A 18 3.96 -30.23 7.44
C ALA A 18 5.45 -30.60 7.33
N THR A 19 5.76 -31.63 6.55
CA THR A 19 7.15 -32.05 6.26
C THR A 19 7.52 -31.64 4.85
N LEU A 20 8.71 -31.07 4.67
CA LEU A 20 9.23 -30.62 3.39
C LEU A 20 10.33 -31.56 2.94
N THR A 21 10.23 -32.07 1.71
CA THR A 21 11.31 -32.84 1.08
C THR A 21 12.19 -31.87 0.32
N LEU A 22 13.46 -31.79 0.72
CA LEU A 22 14.50 -31.02 0.05
C LEU A 22 15.38 -31.97 -0.74
N ILE A 23 15.86 -31.51 -1.90
CA ILE A 23 16.81 -32.27 -2.72
C ILE A 23 18.01 -31.38 -3.03
N SER A 24 19.19 -31.93 -2.79
CA SER A 24 20.48 -31.42 -3.26
C SER A 24 21.07 -32.41 -4.24
N LYS A 25 21.78 -31.91 -5.25
CA LYS A 25 22.50 -32.74 -6.20
C LYS A 25 23.59 -33.59 -5.52
N GLU A 26 24.24 -33.04 -4.49
CA GLU A 26 25.38 -33.68 -3.83
C GLU A 26 24.95 -34.51 -2.62
N LYS A 27 23.99 -34.00 -1.83
CA LYS A 27 23.58 -34.61 -0.56
C LYS A 27 22.36 -35.53 -0.69
N GLY A 28 21.72 -35.56 -1.86
CA GLY A 28 20.49 -36.31 -2.09
C GLY A 28 19.28 -35.66 -1.42
N GLU A 29 18.31 -36.48 -1.04
CA GLU A 29 17.07 -36.00 -0.43
C GLU A 29 17.16 -36.01 1.10
N ARG A 30 16.61 -34.97 1.74
CA ARG A 30 16.32 -34.97 3.17
C ARG A 30 14.95 -34.36 3.46
N GLN A 31 14.38 -34.74 4.60
CA GLN A 31 13.13 -34.20 5.08
C GLN A 31 13.36 -33.25 6.25
N VAL A 32 12.63 -32.13 6.24
CA VAL A 32 12.62 -31.16 7.34
C VAL A 32 11.18 -30.87 7.76
N SER A 33 10.93 -30.83 9.06
CA SER A 33 9.63 -30.41 9.59
C SER A 33 9.51 -28.89 9.51
N MET A 34 8.35 -28.41 9.09
CA MET A 34 8.02 -26.99 9.20
C MET A 34 7.55 -26.71 10.63
N ASP A 35 8.50 -26.46 11.52
CA ASP A 35 8.24 -26.16 12.92
C ASP A 35 8.85 -24.80 13.31
N HIS A 36 8.93 -24.53 14.61
CA HIS A 36 9.50 -23.30 15.15
C HIS A 36 10.97 -23.04 14.77
N ALA A 37 11.73 -24.05 14.33
CA ALA A 37 13.13 -23.92 13.95
C ALA A 37 13.31 -23.69 12.44
N PHE A 38 12.26 -23.88 11.63
CA PHE A 38 12.35 -23.80 10.17
C PHE A 38 12.74 -22.40 9.65
N PHE A 39 12.18 -21.34 10.26
CA PHE A 39 12.51 -19.95 9.93
C PHE A 39 13.58 -19.41 10.87
N THR A 40 14.80 -19.26 10.37
CA THR A 40 15.98 -18.88 11.16
C THR A 40 16.19 -17.36 11.27
N GLY A 41 15.50 -16.58 10.44
CA GLY A 41 15.62 -15.12 10.41
C GLY A 41 14.69 -14.49 9.37
N TYR A 42 14.71 -13.16 9.25
CA TYR A 42 13.86 -12.43 8.31
C TYR A 42 14.12 -12.90 6.88
N ARG A 43 13.11 -13.52 6.24
CA ARG A 43 13.20 -14.13 4.91
C ARG A 43 14.30 -15.19 4.78
N GLN A 44 14.65 -15.87 5.88
CA GLN A 44 15.64 -16.93 5.93
C GLN A 44 15.03 -18.24 6.43
N THR A 45 15.56 -19.36 5.97
CA THR A 45 15.10 -20.73 6.28
C THR A 45 16.29 -21.65 6.59
N VAL A 46 16.02 -22.84 7.12
CA VAL A 46 17.01 -23.92 7.31
C VAL A 46 17.55 -24.58 6.03
N ILE A 47 17.04 -24.15 4.88
CA ILE A 47 17.36 -24.73 3.56
C ILE A 47 18.70 -24.16 3.08
N GLU A 48 19.56 -25.05 2.62
CA GLU A 48 20.92 -24.73 2.18
C GLU A 48 20.94 -24.20 0.73
N GLN A 49 22.06 -23.58 0.32
CA GLN A 49 22.15 -22.92 -1.00
C GLN A 49 22.08 -23.89 -2.18
N ASP A 50 22.50 -25.15 -1.98
CA ASP A 50 22.48 -26.22 -2.98
C ASP A 50 21.17 -27.04 -2.96
N GLU A 51 20.23 -26.68 -2.10
CA GLU A 51 18.96 -27.38 -1.93
C GLU A 51 17.79 -26.67 -2.63
N ILE A 52 16.89 -27.46 -3.19
CA ILE A 52 15.58 -26.99 -3.66
C ILE A 52 14.45 -27.76 -2.96
N LEU A 53 13.30 -27.10 -2.81
CA LEU A 53 12.09 -27.73 -2.31
C LEU A 53 11.47 -28.62 -3.40
N LEU A 54 11.42 -29.93 -3.15
CA LEU A 54 10.83 -30.90 -4.07
C LEU A 54 9.32 -31.04 -3.86
N ASN A 55 8.88 -31.22 -2.62
CA ASN A 55 7.46 -31.33 -2.27
C ASN A 55 7.20 -30.94 -0.81
N ILE A 56 5.91 -30.68 -0.52
CA ILE A 56 5.40 -30.44 0.82
C ILE A 56 4.41 -31.57 1.12
N HIS A 57 4.67 -32.33 2.17
CA HIS A 57 3.75 -33.32 2.72
C HIS A 57 2.88 -32.66 3.79
N MET A 58 1.59 -32.50 3.48
CA MET A 58 0.59 -32.08 4.47
C MET A 58 -0.11 -33.31 5.04
N PRO A 59 -0.09 -33.51 6.37
CA PRO A 59 -0.76 -34.65 6.98
C PRO A 59 -2.28 -34.51 6.91
N PHE A 60 -2.98 -35.64 6.79
CA PHE A 60 -4.41 -35.69 7.03
C PHE A 60 -4.68 -35.60 8.54
N THR A 61 -5.74 -34.90 8.91
CA THR A 61 -6.23 -34.89 10.30
C THR A 61 -6.74 -36.27 10.69
N VAL A 62 -6.45 -36.69 11.92
CA VAL A 62 -6.92 -37.96 12.49
C VAL A 62 -8.14 -37.78 13.40
N LYS A 63 -8.67 -38.87 13.98
CA LYS A 63 -9.72 -38.79 15.00
C LYS A 63 -9.22 -37.96 16.19
N ASP A 64 -10.12 -37.15 16.75
CA ASP A 64 -9.84 -36.27 17.91
C ASP A 64 -8.81 -35.16 17.63
N GLU A 65 -8.55 -34.85 16.35
CA GLU A 65 -7.73 -33.74 15.89
C GLU A 65 -8.58 -32.69 15.15
N TYR A 66 -8.32 -31.40 15.42
CA TYR A 66 -9.03 -30.28 14.83
C TYR A 66 -8.06 -29.19 14.38
N PHE A 67 -8.33 -28.59 13.23
CA PHE A 67 -7.47 -27.60 12.59
C PHE A 67 -8.28 -26.43 12.03
N PHE A 68 -7.86 -25.20 12.32
CA PHE A 68 -8.47 -23.99 11.78
C PHE A 68 -7.43 -22.93 11.42
N GLY A 69 -7.72 -22.14 10.37
CA GLY A 69 -6.91 -21.03 9.92
C GLY A 69 -7.65 -19.70 10.02
N TYR A 70 -6.93 -18.63 10.37
CA TYR A 70 -7.48 -17.28 10.52
C TYR A 70 -6.61 -16.24 9.84
N LYS A 71 -7.23 -15.19 9.32
CA LYS A 71 -6.57 -14.03 8.71
C LYS A 71 -7.36 -12.76 9.01
N GLN A 72 -6.64 -11.69 9.35
CA GLN A 72 -7.17 -10.34 9.39
C GLN A 72 -6.26 -9.42 8.59
N SER A 73 -6.87 -8.59 7.75
CA SER A 73 -6.23 -7.59 6.89
C SER A 73 -7.09 -6.33 6.83
N ARG A 74 -6.68 -5.27 6.11
CA ARG A 74 -7.48 -4.03 5.98
C ARG A 74 -8.67 -4.22 5.05
N ARG A 75 -8.51 -5.03 4.00
CA ARG A 75 -9.58 -5.54 3.13
C ARG A 75 -9.56 -7.06 3.10
N ARG A 76 -10.68 -7.71 2.79
CA ARG A 76 -10.82 -9.18 2.90
C ARG A 76 -9.95 -9.91 1.88
N GLU A 77 -10.09 -9.55 0.61
CA GLU A 77 -9.37 -10.15 -0.50
C GLU A 77 -8.18 -9.29 -0.94
N ASP A 78 -7.16 -9.92 -1.54
CA ASP A 78 -5.98 -9.25 -2.11
C ASP A 78 -5.28 -8.30 -1.13
N ASP A 79 -5.08 -8.71 0.12
CA ASP A 79 -4.39 -7.86 1.10
C ASP A 79 -3.43 -8.66 1.95
N ILE A 80 -2.41 -7.94 2.41
CA ILE A 80 -1.43 -8.45 3.33
C ILE A 80 -2.09 -8.63 4.70
N ALA A 81 -1.83 -9.77 5.35
CA ALA A 81 -2.29 -10.00 6.70
C ALA A 81 -1.63 -9.01 7.69
N ILE A 82 -2.46 -8.44 8.57
CA ILE A 82 -2.03 -7.75 9.79
C ILE A 82 -1.59 -8.80 10.81
N VAL A 83 -2.46 -9.79 11.05
CA VAL A 83 -2.17 -11.03 11.78
C VAL A 83 -2.88 -12.17 11.06
N ASN A 84 -2.23 -13.32 10.98
CA ASN A 84 -2.83 -14.57 10.55
C ASN A 84 -2.35 -15.70 11.45
N ALA A 85 -3.08 -16.81 11.46
CA ALA A 85 -2.79 -17.94 12.33
C ALA A 85 -3.20 -19.28 11.72
N GLY A 86 -2.43 -20.31 12.05
CA GLY A 86 -2.82 -21.71 11.94
C GLY A 86 -2.88 -22.30 13.34
N MET A 87 -3.95 -23.03 13.64
CA MET A 87 -4.16 -23.61 14.97
C MET A 87 -4.62 -25.06 14.85
N LYS A 88 -3.95 -25.95 15.56
CA LYS A 88 -4.25 -27.37 15.64
C LYS A 88 -4.34 -27.81 17.09
N VAL A 89 -5.31 -28.65 17.41
CA VAL A 89 -5.41 -29.32 18.71
C VAL A 89 -5.68 -30.81 18.49
N VAL A 90 -5.04 -31.64 19.30
CA VAL A 90 -5.27 -33.09 19.39
C VAL A 90 -5.70 -33.39 20.82
N PHE A 91 -6.77 -34.15 20.99
CA PHE A 91 -7.26 -34.58 22.31
C PHE A 91 -6.82 -35.99 22.65
N GLU A 92 -6.86 -36.34 23.95
CA GLU A 92 -6.88 -37.74 24.34
C GLU A 92 -8.14 -38.42 23.79
N ARG A 93 -8.07 -39.73 23.62
CA ARG A 93 -9.10 -40.49 22.90
C ARG A 93 -10.47 -40.29 23.56
N GLU A 94 -11.43 -39.83 22.75
CA GLU A 94 -12.81 -39.62 23.19
C GLU A 94 -12.93 -38.73 24.45
N SER A 95 -12.05 -37.74 24.57
CA SER A 95 -12.10 -36.75 25.66
C SER A 95 -11.94 -35.31 25.14
N ASN A 96 -12.03 -34.35 26.06
CA ASN A 96 -11.72 -32.95 25.84
C ASN A 96 -10.41 -32.52 26.54
N ILE A 97 -9.53 -33.48 26.87
CA ILE A 97 -8.22 -33.23 27.49
C ILE A 97 -7.17 -33.06 26.39
N VAL A 98 -6.48 -31.92 26.38
CA VAL A 98 -5.51 -31.57 25.34
C VAL A 98 -4.30 -32.50 25.40
N LYS A 99 -4.07 -33.29 24.34
CA LYS A 99 -2.87 -34.11 24.17
C LYS A 99 -1.74 -33.34 23.49
N GLN A 100 -2.08 -32.52 22.49
CA GLN A 100 -1.13 -31.70 21.73
C GLN A 100 -1.82 -30.43 21.24
N LEU A 101 -1.06 -29.34 21.17
CA LEU A 101 -1.54 -28.04 20.68
C LEU A 101 -0.44 -27.38 19.84
N ASP A 102 -0.78 -26.97 18.62
CA ASP A 102 0.12 -26.24 17.72
C ASP A 102 -0.52 -24.91 17.31
N LEU A 103 0.06 -23.80 17.76
CA LEU A 103 -0.43 -22.43 17.53
C LEU A 103 0.66 -21.62 16.84
N ALA A 104 0.51 -21.40 15.53
CA ALA A 104 1.44 -20.65 14.70
C ALA A 104 0.82 -19.33 14.22
N PHE A 105 1.61 -18.26 14.17
CA PHE A 105 1.18 -16.91 13.87
C PHE A 105 2.13 -16.20 12.90
N GLY A 106 1.57 -15.44 11.97
CA GLY A 106 2.28 -14.43 11.19
C GLY A 106 1.87 -13.01 11.58
N GLY A 107 2.70 -12.03 11.24
CA GLY A 107 2.51 -10.62 11.61
C GLY A 107 2.84 -10.26 13.06
N MET A 108 3.28 -11.24 13.86
CA MET A 108 3.64 -11.07 15.28
C MET A 108 5.16 -11.03 15.53
N ALA A 109 5.98 -11.26 14.52
CA ALA A 109 7.44 -11.19 14.59
C ALA A 109 8.05 -10.91 13.21
N SER A 110 9.38 -10.89 13.13
CA SER A 110 10.14 -10.82 11.87
C SER A 110 10.15 -12.14 11.09
N THR A 111 9.48 -13.18 11.58
CA THR A 111 9.25 -14.47 10.94
C THR A 111 7.86 -15.00 11.33
N THR A 112 7.42 -16.09 10.72
CA THR A 112 6.31 -16.88 11.27
C THR A 112 6.78 -17.60 12.52
N VAL A 113 6.01 -17.53 13.61
CA VAL A 113 6.40 -18.00 14.94
C VAL A 113 5.34 -18.90 15.56
N MET A 114 5.73 -19.74 16.52
CA MET A 114 4.78 -20.54 17.32
C MET A 114 4.79 -20.11 18.78
N ALA A 115 3.62 -20.12 19.43
CA ALA A 115 3.46 -19.79 20.84
C ALA A 115 3.90 -20.96 21.74
N ARG A 116 5.21 -21.24 21.79
CA ARG A 116 5.79 -22.45 22.41
C ARG A 116 5.48 -22.60 23.90
N SER A 117 5.59 -21.53 24.67
CA SER A 117 5.35 -21.58 26.10
C SER A 117 3.87 -21.86 26.37
N THR A 118 2.99 -21.15 25.67
CA THR A 118 1.54 -21.36 25.73
C THR A 118 1.17 -22.78 25.34
N MET A 119 1.67 -23.28 24.20
CA MET A 119 1.38 -24.64 23.72
C MET A 119 1.74 -25.69 24.77
N LYS A 120 2.92 -25.57 25.38
CA LYS A 120 3.39 -26.49 26.44
C LYS A 120 2.49 -26.44 27.67
N ASP A 121 2.13 -25.24 28.12
CA ASP A 121 1.37 -25.06 29.37
C ASP A 121 -0.10 -25.49 29.26
N LEU A 122 -0.62 -25.64 28.04
CA LEU A 122 -2.00 -26.06 27.76
C LEU A 122 -2.17 -27.58 27.58
N VAL A 123 -1.08 -28.34 27.40
CA VAL A 123 -1.15 -29.81 27.36
C VAL A 123 -1.62 -30.36 28.72
N GLY A 124 -2.52 -31.35 28.69
CA GLY A 124 -3.12 -32.00 29.86
C GLY A 124 -4.29 -31.23 30.47
N ARG A 125 -4.65 -30.05 29.94
CA ARG A 125 -5.81 -29.28 30.42
C ARG A 125 -7.09 -29.69 29.69
N THR A 126 -8.21 -29.53 30.38
CA THR A 126 -9.56 -29.70 29.84
C THR A 126 -9.94 -28.52 28.95
N TRP A 127 -10.59 -28.75 27.80
CA TRP A 127 -11.08 -27.71 26.89
C TRP A 127 -12.32 -26.99 27.42
N ASP A 128 -12.13 -26.17 28.46
CA ASP A 128 -13.18 -25.42 29.15
C ASP A 128 -12.82 -23.92 29.30
N ALA A 129 -13.64 -23.18 30.05
CA ALA A 129 -13.43 -21.75 30.28
C ALA A 129 -12.12 -21.45 31.02
N SER A 130 -11.66 -22.33 31.91
CA SER A 130 -10.42 -22.13 32.64
C SER A 130 -9.19 -22.22 31.71
N LEU A 131 -9.26 -23.11 30.70
CA LEU A 131 -8.25 -23.19 29.65
C LEU A 131 -8.21 -21.91 28.82
N LEU A 132 -9.37 -21.37 28.45
CA LEU A 132 -9.47 -20.12 27.68
C LEU A 132 -8.85 -18.93 28.44
N ASP A 133 -9.20 -18.75 29.71
CA ASP A 133 -8.67 -17.65 30.54
C ASP A 133 -7.15 -17.76 30.72
N TYR A 134 -6.65 -18.98 30.91
CA TYR A 134 -5.22 -19.23 31.03
C TYR A 134 -4.48 -18.98 29.70
N ALA A 135 -5.02 -19.50 28.59
CA ALA A 135 -4.43 -19.34 27.27
C ALA A 135 -4.33 -17.85 26.87
N THR A 136 -5.39 -17.08 27.08
CA THR A 136 -5.41 -15.64 26.74
C THR A 136 -4.38 -14.85 27.56
N SER A 137 -4.19 -15.21 28.83
CA SER A 137 -3.17 -14.59 29.70
C SER A 137 -1.73 -14.94 29.27
N GLN A 138 -1.52 -16.14 28.73
CA GLN A 138 -0.19 -16.64 28.37
C GLN A 138 0.24 -16.24 26.96
N LEU A 139 -0.70 -16.19 25.99
CA LEU A 139 -0.42 -15.85 24.59
C LEU A 139 0.27 -14.48 24.43
N LEU A 140 -0.14 -13.47 25.20
CA LEU A 140 0.47 -12.14 25.13
C LEU A 140 1.91 -12.10 25.66
N LYS A 141 2.23 -12.97 26.62
CA LYS A 141 3.60 -13.09 27.16
C LYS A 141 4.51 -13.81 26.19
N ASP A 142 3.97 -14.78 25.46
CA ASP A 142 4.69 -15.63 24.51
C ASP A 142 4.88 -14.96 23.14
N LEU A 143 4.02 -14.00 22.79
CA LEU A 143 4.06 -13.22 21.54
C LEU A 143 4.16 -11.71 21.82
N PRO A 144 5.24 -11.23 22.45
CA PRO A 144 5.40 -9.82 22.78
C PRO A 144 5.65 -8.96 21.53
N LEU A 145 5.14 -7.73 21.54
CA LEU A 145 5.42 -6.72 20.52
C LEU A 145 5.95 -5.44 21.17
N SER A 146 7.08 -4.94 20.66
CA SER A 146 7.62 -3.63 21.06
C SER A 146 6.69 -2.50 20.56
N PRO A 147 6.57 -1.38 21.30
CA PRO A 147 5.92 -0.16 20.79
C PRO A 147 6.45 0.32 19.44
N SER A 148 7.72 0.03 19.14
CA SER A 148 8.39 0.36 17.88
C SER A 148 8.32 -0.73 16.81
N ALA A 149 7.51 -1.79 17.01
CA ALA A 149 7.48 -2.90 16.07
C ALA A 149 6.98 -2.45 14.67
N PRO A 150 7.67 -2.85 13.59
CA PRO A 150 7.25 -2.54 12.23
C PRO A 150 5.79 -2.92 11.96
N GLY A 151 5.09 -2.10 11.17
CA GLY A 151 3.66 -2.23 10.88
C GLY A 151 2.73 -1.55 11.90
N GLY A 152 3.23 -1.13 13.07
CA GLY A 152 2.43 -0.44 14.09
C GLY A 152 1.27 -1.29 14.62
N MET A 153 0.14 -0.66 14.96
CA MET A 153 -1.10 -1.33 15.37
C MET A 153 -0.90 -2.35 16.51
N ILE A 154 -0.04 -2.03 17.49
CA ILE A 154 0.46 -2.99 18.48
C ILE A 154 -0.68 -3.64 19.26
N GLU A 155 -1.50 -2.82 19.90
CA GLU A 155 -2.66 -3.28 20.69
C GLU A 155 -3.64 -4.07 19.83
N TYR A 156 -3.90 -3.60 18.61
CA TYR A 156 -4.81 -4.29 17.68
C TYR A 156 -4.28 -5.67 17.30
N ARG A 157 -2.99 -5.81 16.99
CA ARG A 157 -2.36 -7.10 16.68
C ARG A 157 -2.42 -8.06 17.87
N GLN A 158 -2.14 -7.58 19.07
CA GLN A 158 -2.25 -8.38 20.30
C GLN A 158 -3.68 -8.87 20.52
N MET A 159 -4.68 -8.00 20.35
CA MET A 159 -6.08 -8.39 20.47
C MET A 159 -6.53 -9.38 19.40
N LEU A 160 -5.97 -9.33 18.19
CA LEU A 160 -6.26 -10.31 17.14
C LEU A 160 -5.76 -11.71 17.49
N VAL A 161 -4.57 -11.83 18.09
CA VAL A 161 -4.07 -13.13 18.58
C VAL A 161 -5.06 -13.77 19.55
N LEU A 162 -5.52 -12.99 20.53
CA LEU A 162 -6.50 -13.46 21.52
C LEU A 162 -7.84 -13.80 20.87
N SER A 163 -8.31 -12.95 19.95
CA SER A 163 -9.58 -13.13 19.26
C SER A 163 -9.58 -14.36 18.34
N PHE A 164 -8.46 -14.66 17.67
CA PHE A 164 -8.32 -15.87 16.87
C PHE A 164 -8.31 -17.12 17.75
N PHE A 165 -7.59 -17.09 18.87
CA PHE A 165 -7.63 -18.21 19.82
C PHE A 165 -9.03 -18.43 20.39
N PHE A 166 -9.75 -17.35 20.72
CA PHE A 166 -11.14 -17.44 21.17
C PHE A 166 -12.05 -18.09 20.11
N LYS A 167 -11.94 -17.66 18.85
CA LYS A 167 -12.68 -18.29 17.74
C LYS A 167 -12.32 -19.75 17.54
N PHE A 168 -11.04 -20.10 17.69
CA PHE A 168 -10.56 -21.49 17.65
C PHE A 168 -11.16 -22.32 18.78
N TYR A 169 -11.11 -21.81 20.01
CA TYR A 169 -11.73 -22.41 21.18
C TYR A 169 -13.21 -22.74 20.97
N LEU A 170 -14.00 -21.76 20.50
CA LEU A 170 -15.42 -21.95 20.22
C LEU A 170 -15.66 -22.95 19.07
N SER A 171 -14.86 -22.89 18.01
CA SER A 171 -14.98 -23.78 16.84
C SER A 171 -14.74 -25.24 17.25
N VAL A 172 -13.70 -25.48 18.06
CA VAL A 172 -13.39 -26.81 18.60
C VAL A 172 -14.46 -27.25 19.60
N ARG A 173 -14.92 -26.38 20.50
CA ARG A 173 -15.98 -26.69 21.47
C ARG A 173 -17.26 -27.16 20.78
N LYS A 174 -17.64 -26.51 19.67
CA LYS A 174 -18.75 -26.97 18.82
C LYS A 174 -18.54 -28.38 18.31
N CYS A 175 -17.37 -28.66 17.73
CA CYS A 175 -17.06 -30.00 17.21
C CYS A 175 -17.02 -31.07 18.29
N LEU A 176 -16.57 -30.75 19.51
CA LEU A 176 -16.56 -31.67 20.64
C LEU A 176 -17.98 -31.97 21.14
N GLY A 177 -18.85 -30.95 21.25
CA GLY A 177 -20.24 -31.12 21.68
C GLY A 177 -21.08 -31.98 20.74
N GLU A 178 -20.69 -32.10 19.47
CA GLU A 178 -21.34 -32.98 18.49
C GLU A 178 -20.86 -34.44 18.58
N LYS A 179 -19.70 -34.71 19.21
CA LYS A 179 -19.02 -36.02 19.14
C LYS A 179 -18.83 -36.72 20.48
N LEU A 180 -18.67 -35.99 21.57
CA LEU A 180 -18.45 -36.57 22.89
C LEU A 180 -19.77 -37.01 23.52
N SER A 181 -19.71 -38.14 24.24
CA SER A 181 -20.85 -38.68 24.99
C SER A 181 -21.17 -37.86 26.23
N ASP A 182 -20.14 -37.26 26.84
CA ASP A 182 -20.29 -36.39 28.01
C ASP A 182 -20.80 -35.01 27.57
N PRO A 183 -21.78 -34.43 28.29
CA PRO A 183 -22.41 -33.19 27.89
C PRO A 183 -21.45 -32.00 28.02
N ILE A 184 -21.00 -31.47 26.88
CA ILE A 184 -20.39 -30.15 26.79
C ILE A 184 -21.51 -29.11 26.65
N PRO A 185 -21.50 -28.02 27.43
CA PRO A 185 -22.48 -26.95 27.28
C PRO A 185 -22.55 -26.44 25.83
N PRO A 186 -23.75 -26.34 25.24
CA PRO A 186 -23.89 -25.85 23.87
C PRO A 186 -23.44 -24.40 23.77
N LEU A 187 -23.05 -23.99 22.55
CA LEU A 187 -22.75 -22.58 22.27
C LEU A 187 -24.01 -21.74 22.42
N THR A 188 -23.85 -20.52 22.95
CA THR A 188 -24.88 -19.49 22.85
C THR A 188 -25.01 -19.01 21.40
N GLN A 189 -26.13 -18.37 21.07
CA GLN A 189 -26.37 -17.84 19.72
C GLN A 189 -25.28 -16.83 19.29
N ASP A 190 -24.76 -16.01 20.20
CA ASP A 190 -23.71 -15.04 19.88
C ASP A 190 -22.35 -15.72 19.64
N GLU A 191 -22.04 -16.78 20.38
CA GLU A 191 -20.83 -17.59 20.16
C GLU A 191 -20.90 -18.34 18.82
N GLU A 192 -22.06 -18.86 18.43
CA GLU A 192 -22.25 -19.46 17.11
C GLU A 192 -22.00 -18.46 15.98
N ARG A 193 -22.43 -17.21 16.14
CA ARG A 193 -22.19 -16.14 15.17
C ARG A 193 -20.71 -15.75 15.10
N ALA A 194 -19.99 -15.82 16.22
CA ALA A 194 -18.57 -15.47 16.27
C ALA A 194 -17.68 -16.39 15.41
N ILE A 195 -18.05 -17.67 15.30
CA ILE A 195 -17.33 -18.69 14.52
C ILE A 195 -17.86 -18.86 13.09
N GLN A 196 -18.92 -18.13 12.72
CA GLN A 196 -19.45 -18.18 11.37
C GLN A 196 -18.43 -17.59 10.39
N GLY A 197 -18.10 -18.35 9.35
CA GLY A 197 -17.26 -17.89 8.24
C GLY A 197 -17.92 -16.73 7.48
N TYR A 198 -17.10 -15.92 6.82
CA TYR A 198 -17.62 -14.90 5.92
C TYR A 198 -18.29 -15.55 4.71
N ASN A 199 -19.50 -15.09 4.39
CA ASN A 199 -20.21 -15.47 3.18
C ASN A 199 -20.27 -14.26 2.25
N TYR A 200 -19.67 -14.38 1.06
CA TYR A 200 -19.74 -13.35 0.04
C TYR A 200 -21.20 -13.09 -0.32
N ARG A 201 -21.63 -11.83 -0.23
CA ARG A 201 -22.97 -11.42 -0.64
C ARG A 201 -22.90 -10.85 -2.03
N SER A 202 -23.60 -11.47 -2.97
CA SER A 202 -23.71 -10.93 -4.33
C SER A 202 -24.36 -9.55 -4.29
N PRO A 203 -23.79 -8.54 -4.96
CA PRO A 203 -24.36 -7.20 -4.98
C PRO A 203 -25.73 -7.22 -5.68
N LYS A 204 -26.70 -6.52 -5.12
CA LYS A 204 -28.02 -6.26 -5.71
C LYS A 204 -28.22 -4.76 -5.77
N SER A 205 -28.64 -4.24 -6.92
CA SER A 205 -28.75 -2.79 -7.14
C SER A 205 -30.02 -2.42 -7.90
N THR A 206 -30.57 -1.25 -7.58
CA THR A 206 -31.70 -0.62 -8.29
C THR A 206 -31.32 0.82 -8.62
N GLN A 207 -31.51 1.24 -9.87
CA GLN A 207 -31.29 2.63 -10.30
C GLN A 207 -32.63 3.25 -10.73
N LEU A 208 -32.95 4.42 -10.17
CA LEU A 208 -34.15 5.19 -10.51
C LEU A 208 -33.72 6.55 -11.05
N PHE A 209 -34.25 6.94 -12.21
CA PHE A 209 -33.99 8.23 -12.83
C PHE A 209 -35.24 8.74 -13.56
N GLN A 210 -35.32 10.05 -13.77
CA GLN A 210 -36.44 10.69 -14.46
C GLN A 210 -36.39 10.37 -15.95
N LYS A 211 -37.53 9.96 -16.52
CA LYS A 211 -37.68 9.81 -17.97
C LYS A 211 -37.83 11.18 -18.62
N VAL A 212 -37.23 11.33 -19.81
CA VAL A 212 -37.46 12.49 -20.67
C VAL A 212 -38.94 12.59 -21.09
N PRO A 213 -39.46 13.81 -21.37
CA PRO A 213 -40.82 14.00 -21.86
C PRO A 213 -41.10 13.17 -23.12
N SER A 214 -42.34 12.68 -23.28
CA SER A 214 -42.76 11.92 -24.47
C SER A 214 -42.72 12.75 -25.76
N THR A 215 -42.74 14.08 -25.65
CA THR A 215 -42.64 15.02 -26.76
C THR A 215 -41.20 15.30 -27.20
N GLN A 216 -40.20 14.85 -26.43
CA GLN A 216 -38.79 15.09 -26.76
C GLN A 216 -38.37 14.22 -27.97
N SER A 217 -37.76 14.86 -28.97
CA SER A 217 -37.26 14.21 -30.19
C SER A 217 -36.37 13.01 -29.87
N SER A 218 -36.43 11.96 -30.68
CA SER A 218 -35.55 10.79 -30.57
C SER A 218 -34.09 11.12 -30.85
N LEU A 219 -33.83 12.19 -31.60
CA LEU A 219 -32.49 12.70 -31.91
C LEU A 219 -31.94 13.63 -30.83
N ASP A 220 -32.78 14.10 -29.89
CA ASP A 220 -32.34 14.94 -28.78
C ASP A 220 -31.79 14.06 -27.64
N PRO A 221 -30.46 14.10 -27.37
CA PRO A 221 -29.81 13.22 -26.40
C PRO A 221 -29.96 13.68 -24.94
N ILE A 222 -30.43 14.91 -24.70
CA ILE A 222 -30.37 15.53 -23.37
C ILE A 222 -31.27 14.77 -22.38
N GLY A 223 -30.73 14.40 -21.22
CA GLY A 223 -31.44 13.64 -20.19
C GLY A 223 -31.63 12.14 -20.48
N ARG A 224 -31.12 11.62 -21.61
CA ARG A 224 -31.15 10.19 -21.93
C ARG A 224 -29.91 9.48 -21.37
N PRO A 225 -30.03 8.21 -20.91
CA PRO A 225 -28.91 7.43 -20.38
C PRO A 225 -28.04 6.88 -21.51
N LEU A 226 -27.37 7.77 -22.25
CA LEU A 226 -26.49 7.38 -23.34
C LEU A 226 -25.21 6.74 -22.79
N VAL A 227 -24.78 5.67 -23.45
CA VAL A 227 -23.51 5.01 -23.16
C VAL A 227 -22.35 5.97 -23.46
N HIS A 228 -21.33 5.95 -22.62
CA HIS A 228 -20.12 6.74 -22.84
C HIS A 228 -19.53 6.47 -24.24
N ALA A 229 -19.21 7.53 -25.00
CA ALA A 229 -18.85 7.43 -26.42
C ALA A 229 -17.61 6.55 -26.71
N SER A 230 -16.70 6.39 -25.74
CA SER A 230 -15.53 5.49 -25.84
C SER A 230 -15.68 4.17 -25.07
N ALA A 231 -16.86 3.83 -24.54
CA ALA A 231 -17.05 2.65 -23.68
C ALA A 231 -16.61 1.34 -24.36
N LEU A 232 -17.01 1.14 -25.63
CA LEU A 232 -16.62 -0.06 -26.37
C LEU A 232 -15.11 -0.13 -26.58
N LYS A 233 -14.46 1.01 -26.86
CA LYS A 233 -12.99 1.10 -27.01
C LYS A 233 -12.27 0.79 -25.70
N HIS A 234 -12.86 1.15 -24.56
CA HIS A 234 -12.31 0.78 -23.25
C HIS A 234 -12.40 -0.75 -23.05
N ALA A 235 -13.52 -1.36 -23.43
CA ALA A 235 -13.74 -2.80 -23.28
C ALA A 235 -12.86 -3.65 -24.23
N THR A 236 -12.51 -3.12 -25.40
CA THR A 236 -11.69 -3.82 -26.41
C THR A 236 -10.19 -3.53 -26.29
N GLY A 237 -9.78 -2.53 -25.49
CA GLY A 237 -8.40 -2.06 -25.42
C GLY A 237 -7.98 -1.13 -26.57
N GLU A 238 -8.91 -0.69 -27.43
CA GLU A 238 -8.62 0.20 -28.56
C GLU A 238 -8.50 1.69 -28.15
N ALA A 239 -8.84 2.02 -26.90
CA ALA A 239 -8.74 3.38 -26.40
C ALA A 239 -7.31 3.73 -25.98
N VAL A 240 -6.57 4.38 -26.88
CA VAL A 240 -5.19 4.85 -26.64
C VAL A 240 -5.08 5.89 -25.50
N PHE A 241 -4.40 5.54 -24.42
CA PHE A 241 -3.87 6.44 -23.38
C PHE A 241 -2.46 6.90 -23.75
N ILE A 242 -1.77 7.65 -22.87
CA ILE A 242 -0.45 8.23 -23.22
C ILE A 242 0.59 7.14 -23.48
N ASP A 243 0.73 6.16 -22.57
CA ASP A 243 1.72 5.07 -22.68
C ASP A 243 1.34 4.02 -23.75
N ASP A 244 0.13 4.10 -24.33
CA ASP A 244 -0.32 3.26 -25.45
C ASP A 244 0.05 3.86 -26.82
N MET A 245 0.54 5.10 -26.85
CA MET A 245 0.97 5.73 -28.09
C MET A 245 2.15 4.96 -28.69
N PRO A 246 2.21 4.75 -30.01
CA PRO A 246 3.38 4.15 -30.64
C PRO A 246 4.63 4.95 -30.32
N HIS A 247 5.71 4.25 -29.96
CA HIS A 247 6.99 4.88 -29.71
C HIS A 247 7.49 5.61 -30.95
N LEU A 248 8.07 6.78 -30.73
CA LEU A 248 8.75 7.55 -31.77
C LEU A 248 10.16 7.01 -32.00
N GLU A 249 10.70 7.27 -33.19
CA GLU A 249 12.10 7.01 -33.45
C GLU A 249 12.97 7.86 -32.51
N ASN A 250 13.96 7.24 -31.88
CA ASN A 250 14.84 7.86 -30.88
C ASN A 250 14.13 8.35 -29.60
N GLU A 251 12.92 7.87 -29.32
CA GLU A 251 12.27 8.11 -28.03
C GLU A 251 13.14 7.59 -26.86
N LEU A 252 13.30 8.42 -25.83
CA LEU A 252 14.04 8.10 -24.61
C LEU A 252 13.09 7.98 -23.43
N HIS A 253 13.54 7.32 -22.38
CA HIS A 253 12.79 7.14 -21.14
C HIS A 253 13.43 7.92 -20.00
N ALA A 254 12.58 8.51 -19.16
CA ALA A 254 13.01 9.31 -18.03
C ALA A 254 12.61 8.69 -16.68
N ALA A 255 13.43 8.93 -15.65
CA ALA A 255 13.13 8.55 -14.27
C ALA A 255 13.57 9.66 -13.31
N LEU A 256 12.69 10.02 -12.38
CA LEU A 256 12.94 11.09 -11.42
C LEU A 256 13.93 10.62 -10.34
N VAL A 257 14.82 11.53 -9.95
CA VAL A 257 15.61 11.45 -8.72
C VAL A 257 14.87 12.26 -7.67
N LEU A 258 14.49 11.61 -6.56
CA LEU A 258 13.59 12.17 -5.55
C LEU A 258 14.27 12.28 -4.19
N SER A 259 13.86 13.27 -3.41
CA SER A 259 14.34 13.45 -2.04
C SER A 259 13.99 12.25 -1.15
N THR A 260 14.97 11.81 -0.36
CA THR A 260 14.80 10.81 0.70
C THR A 260 14.69 11.44 2.09
N ARG A 261 14.70 12.77 2.19
CA ARG A 261 14.62 13.53 3.45
C ARG A 261 13.39 14.44 3.48
N PRO A 262 12.71 14.56 4.62
CA PRO A 262 11.51 15.39 4.73
C PRO A 262 11.83 16.89 4.79
N HIS A 263 12.97 17.28 5.37
CA HIS A 263 13.42 18.67 5.42
C HIS A 263 14.94 18.70 5.61
N ALA A 264 15.69 19.08 4.59
CA ALA A 264 17.16 19.06 4.63
C ALA A 264 17.77 20.02 3.62
N LYS A 265 18.97 20.52 3.92
CA LYS A 265 19.82 21.22 2.96
C LYS A 265 20.51 20.20 2.06
N ILE A 266 20.59 20.51 0.76
CA ILE A 266 21.34 19.70 -0.21
C ILE A 266 22.80 20.16 -0.15
N ILE A 267 23.69 19.26 0.26
CA ILE A 267 25.12 19.56 0.37
C ILE A 267 25.82 19.30 -0.96
N SER A 268 25.55 18.14 -1.56
CA SER A 268 26.11 17.74 -2.84
C SER A 268 25.20 16.77 -3.57
N VAL A 269 25.31 16.76 -4.90
CA VAL A 269 24.69 15.78 -5.80
C VAL A 269 25.80 15.27 -6.71
N ASP A 270 26.03 13.95 -6.70
CA ASP A 270 27.00 13.25 -7.53
C ASP A 270 26.29 12.21 -8.41
N GLU A 271 26.17 12.55 -9.69
CA GLU A 271 25.56 11.73 -10.74
C GLU A 271 26.57 10.88 -11.53
N THR A 272 27.87 10.95 -11.20
CA THR A 272 28.96 10.39 -12.03
C THR A 272 28.74 8.91 -12.34
N LYS A 273 28.44 8.10 -11.32
CA LYS A 273 28.17 6.65 -11.49
C LYS A 273 26.90 6.37 -12.30
N ALA A 274 25.91 7.26 -12.24
CA ALA A 274 24.70 7.13 -13.03
C ALA A 274 25.00 7.39 -14.51
N LEU A 275 25.79 8.42 -14.83
CA LEU A 275 26.19 8.77 -16.19
C LEU A 275 27.14 7.73 -16.82
N GLU A 276 27.95 7.03 -16.02
CA GLU A 276 28.79 5.92 -16.49
C GLU A 276 28.00 4.65 -16.86
N MET A 277 26.74 4.55 -16.43
CA MET A 277 25.92 3.38 -16.70
C MET A 277 25.57 3.31 -18.20
N PRO A 278 25.76 2.15 -18.87
CA PRO A 278 25.40 2.00 -20.28
C PRO A 278 23.95 2.39 -20.57
N ASP A 279 23.75 3.03 -21.72
CA ASP A 279 22.47 3.55 -22.21
C ASP A 279 21.87 4.74 -21.45
N VAL A 280 22.52 5.26 -20.41
CA VAL A 280 22.19 6.57 -19.84
C VAL A 280 22.64 7.67 -20.81
N VAL A 281 21.75 8.60 -21.08
CA VAL A 281 21.95 9.71 -22.03
C VAL A 281 22.28 11.01 -21.27
N GLY A 282 21.67 11.23 -20.11
CA GLY A 282 21.94 12.43 -19.32
C GLY A 282 21.25 12.47 -17.97
N PHE A 283 21.68 13.43 -17.16
CA PHE A 283 21.09 13.82 -15.89
C PHE A 283 20.76 15.30 -15.93
N PHE A 284 19.50 15.65 -15.66
CA PHE A 284 19.00 17.02 -15.64
C PHE A 284 18.62 17.41 -14.22
N SER A 285 18.89 18.66 -13.84
CA SER A 285 18.74 19.19 -12.48
C SER A 285 18.42 20.69 -12.51
N ALA A 286 18.39 21.33 -11.34
CA ALA A 286 18.22 22.78 -11.23
C ALA A 286 19.28 23.58 -12.01
N LYS A 287 20.47 22.99 -12.28
CA LYS A 287 21.54 23.63 -13.06
C LYS A 287 21.14 23.90 -14.51
N ASP A 288 20.19 23.14 -15.04
CA ASP A 288 19.72 23.26 -16.43
C ASP A 288 18.60 24.31 -16.59
N LEU A 289 18.18 24.94 -15.49
CA LEU A 289 17.13 25.95 -15.42
C LEU A 289 17.65 27.25 -14.80
N PRO A 290 18.27 28.15 -15.58
CA PRO A 290 18.86 29.37 -15.04
C PRO A 290 17.82 30.38 -14.55
N GLY A 291 18.13 31.05 -13.44
CA GLY A 291 17.31 32.11 -12.85
C GLY A 291 15.91 31.63 -12.43
N ASP A 292 14.90 32.46 -12.69
CA ASP A 292 13.52 32.21 -12.27
C ASP A 292 12.81 31.13 -13.11
N ARG A 293 13.50 30.49 -14.07
CA ARG A 293 12.97 29.37 -14.86
C ARG A 293 12.78 28.10 -14.03
N ASN A 294 13.49 27.96 -12.92
CA ASN A 294 13.30 26.83 -12.00
C ASN A 294 12.06 27.00 -11.11
N LEU A 295 11.50 28.20 -11.00
CA LEU A 295 10.31 28.45 -10.18
C LEU A 295 9.05 27.94 -10.89
N THR A 296 8.20 27.24 -10.15
CA THR A 296 6.94 26.66 -10.64
C THR A 296 5.86 26.75 -9.55
N GLY A 297 4.65 26.35 -9.91
CA GLY A 297 3.50 26.32 -9.00
C GLY A 297 2.20 26.66 -9.72
N ALA A 298 1.08 26.24 -9.14
CA ALA A 298 -0.23 26.35 -9.80
C ALA A 298 -0.87 27.72 -9.63
N VAL A 299 -0.58 28.40 -8.52
CA VAL A 299 -1.17 29.70 -8.14
C VAL A 299 -0.04 30.67 -7.87
N GLU A 300 0.78 30.37 -6.86
CA GLU A 300 2.01 31.07 -6.56
C GLU A 300 3.20 30.29 -7.14
N PHE A 301 4.30 31.00 -7.44
CA PHE A 301 5.53 30.38 -7.96
C PHE A 301 6.49 30.05 -6.80
N ASP A 302 5.98 29.32 -5.81
CA ASP A 302 6.64 28.98 -4.55
C ASP A 302 7.21 27.54 -4.53
N GLU A 303 7.12 26.82 -5.63
CA GLU A 303 7.73 25.50 -5.83
C GLU A 303 8.92 25.58 -6.79
N GLU A 304 9.76 24.54 -6.80
CA GLU A 304 10.86 24.37 -7.75
C GLU A 304 10.62 23.18 -8.68
N VAL A 305 10.97 23.30 -9.96
CA VAL A 305 10.96 22.18 -10.93
C VAL A 305 11.94 21.10 -10.47
N PHE A 306 13.15 21.51 -10.12
CA PHE A 306 14.16 20.70 -9.46
C PHE A 306 14.63 21.41 -8.19
N ALA A 307 14.60 20.72 -7.05
CA ALA A 307 15.05 21.28 -5.78
C ALA A 307 16.54 21.67 -5.88
N ARG A 308 16.85 22.93 -5.52
CA ARG A 308 18.20 23.50 -5.69
C ARG A 308 19.02 23.52 -4.41
N GLU A 309 18.49 24.14 -3.36
CA GLU A 309 19.26 24.39 -2.13
C GLU A 309 18.84 23.49 -0.97
N LYS A 310 17.54 23.18 -0.90
CA LYS A 310 16.95 22.39 0.16
C LYS A 310 15.78 21.57 -0.37
N VAL A 311 15.49 20.50 0.35
CA VAL A 311 14.28 19.70 0.18
C VAL A 311 13.34 19.99 1.33
N VAL A 312 12.04 20.10 1.04
CA VAL A 312 10.98 20.43 2.01
C VAL A 312 9.92 19.35 2.14
N CYS A 313 10.06 18.26 1.39
CA CYS A 313 9.31 17.02 1.60
C CYS A 313 10.05 15.80 1.05
N MET A 314 9.72 14.61 1.58
CA MET A 314 10.13 13.36 0.93
C MET A 314 9.40 13.22 -0.40
N GLY A 315 10.13 12.81 -1.44
CA GLY A 315 9.57 12.71 -2.79
C GLY A 315 9.66 13.99 -3.63
N GLN A 316 10.22 15.09 -3.11
CA GLN A 316 10.49 16.29 -3.93
C GLN A 316 11.49 15.97 -5.06
N VAL A 317 11.25 16.49 -6.26
CA VAL A 317 12.09 16.22 -7.43
C VAL A 317 13.42 16.96 -7.32
N LEU A 318 14.54 16.23 -7.41
CA LEU A 318 15.91 16.76 -7.37
C LEU A 318 16.55 16.76 -8.77
N GLY A 319 16.14 15.82 -9.61
CA GLY A 319 16.65 15.69 -10.97
C GLY A 319 15.91 14.65 -11.78
N LEU A 320 16.36 14.45 -13.02
CA LEU A 320 15.80 13.53 -13.98
C LEU A 320 16.92 12.80 -14.71
N ILE A 321 16.94 11.47 -14.63
CA ILE A 321 17.79 10.64 -15.46
C ILE A 321 17.05 10.31 -16.76
N VAL A 322 17.74 10.41 -17.89
CA VAL A 322 17.25 9.98 -19.20
C VAL A 322 18.11 8.85 -19.74
N ALA A 323 17.47 7.80 -20.28
CA ALA A 323 18.15 6.64 -20.85
C ALA A 323 17.38 6.06 -22.05
N LYS A 324 18.03 5.20 -22.84
CA LYS A 324 17.39 4.56 -24.02
C LYS A 324 16.27 3.56 -23.67
N ASN A 325 16.17 3.14 -22.41
CA ASN A 325 15.11 2.25 -21.95
C ASN A 325 14.70 2.55 -20.51
N ARG A 326 13.45 2.22 -20.18
CA ARG A 326 12.84 2.45 -18.86
C ARG A 326 13.60 1.81 -17.70
N SER A 327 14.10 0.59 -17.87
CA SER A 327 14.78 -0.14 -16.78
C SER A 327 16.12 0.49 -16.42
N THR A 328 16.89 0.93 -17.43
CA THR A 328 18.15 1.64 -17.23
C THR A 328 17.92 2.96 -16.50
N ALA A 329 16.95 3.78 -16.95
CA ALA A 329 16.65 5.05 -16.28
C ALA A 329 16.32 4.84 -14.78
N GLN A 330 15.49 3.85 -14.45
CA GLN A 330 15.12 3.52 -13.06
C GLN A 330 16.27 2.95 -12.21
N LYS A 331 17.24 2.25 -12.82
CA LYS A 331 18.41 1.73 -12.10
C LYS A 331 19.42 2.84 -11.85
N ALA A 332 19.65 3.69 -12.85
CA ALA A 332 20.59 4.79 -12.78
C ALA A 332 20.21 5.85 -11.73
N THR A 333 18.91 6.09 -11.46
CA THR A 333 18.51 6.99 -10.36
C THR A 333 19.02 6.54 -8.99
N LYS A 334 19.22 5.23 -8.78
CA LYS A 334 19.77 4.67 -7.52
C LYS A 334 21.28 4.85 -7.38
N LEU A 335 21.95 5.25 -8.46
CA LEU A 335 23.39 5.50 -8.49
C LEU A 335 23.74 6.98 -8.27
N VAL A 336 22.74 7.87 -8.29
CA VAL A 336 22.92 9.28 -7.93
C VAL A 336 23.07 9.38 -6.42
N ASN A 337 24.23 9.83 -5.96
CA ASN A 337 24.52 10.03 -4.54
C ASN A 337 24.16 11.46 -4.14
N ILE A 338 23.41 11.61 -3.05
CA ILE A 338 22.94 12.92 -2.59
C ILE A 338 23.25 13.03 -1.10
N GLU A 339 24.01 14.06 -0.75
CA GLU A 339 24.36 14.37 0.62
C GLU A 339 23.42 15.43 1.18
N TYR A 340 22.89 15.16 2.37
CA TYR A 340 21.91 16.01 3.04
C TYR A 340 22.41 16.42 4.42
N GLU A 341 22.05 17.63 4.83
CA GLU A 341 22.12 18.09 6.22
C GLU A 341 20.69 18.33 6.71
N ASP A 342 20.20 17.51 7.65
CA ASP A 342 18.83 17.58 8.16
C ASP A 342 18.57 18.95 8.83
N MET A 343 17.42 19.56 8.50
CA MET A 343 17.06 20.89 8.98
C MET A 343 15.97 20.85 10.05
N LYS A 344 15.99 21.85 10.93
CA LYS A 344 14.96 22.09 11.96
C LYS A 344 14.28 23.45 11.74
N PRO A 345 13.00 23.62 12.15
CA PRO A 345 12.13 22.59 12.71
C PRO A 345 11.66 21.57 11.65
N LEU A 346 11.34 20.36 12.09
CA LEU A 346 10.72 19.34 11.26
C LEU A 346 9.21 19.36 11.54
N VAL A 347 8.44 19.89 10.60
CA VAL A 347 6.98 20.03 10.72
C VAL A 347 6.31 18.96 9.86
N ILE A 348 5.67 17.97 10.49
CA ILE A 348 5.02 16.85 9.78
C ILE A 348 3.51 16.82 10.08
N THR A 349 3.13 16.98 11.34
CA THR A 349 1.73 16.92 11.77
C THR A 349 1.08 18.30 11.79
N ILE A 350 -0.26 18.36 11.78
CA ILE A 350 -1.01 19.61 12.00
C ILE A 350 -0.63 20.23 13.36
N GLN A 351 -0.42 19.39 14.39
CA GLN A 351 0.00 19.83 15.71
C GLN A 351 1.40 20.45 15.70
N ASP A 352 2.32 19.93 14.88
CA ASP A 352 3.62 20.57 14.68
C ASP A 352 3.47 21.93 14.01
N ALA A 353 2.65 22.02 12.95
CA ALA A 353 2.42 23.28 12.25
C ALA A 353 1.80 24.34 13.17
N ILE A 354 0.88 23.94 14.06
CA ILE A 354 0.29 24.82 15.06
C ILE A 354 1.35 25.32 16.04
N ARG A 355 2.20 24.42 16.55
CA ARG A 355 3.24 24.75 17.53
C ARG A 355 4.32 25.67 16.96
N GLU A 356 4.69 25.48 15.69
CA GLU A 356 5.71 26.27 15.00
C GLU A 356 5.13 27.48 14.24
N GLU A 357 3.84 27.77 14.38
CA GLU A 357 3.10 28.85 13.68
C GLU A 357 3.31 28.86 12.15
N SER A 358 3.35 27.67 11.54
CA SER A 358 3.65 27.49 10.12
C SER A 358 2.36 27.32 9.31
N TYR A 359 1.86 28.41 8.70
CA TYR A 359 0.57 28.44 8.00
C TYR A 359 0.64 29.11 6.61
N PHE A 360 -0.27 28.69 5.72
CA PHE A 360 -0.53 29.37 4.44
C PHE A 360 -1.74 30.32 4.56
N GLY A 361 -1.51 31.49 5.15
CA GLY A 361 -2.54 32.53 5.34
C GLY A 361 -3.69 32.13 6.29
N GLN A 362 -4.53 33.10 6.66
CA GLN A 362 -5.67 32.89 7.55
C GLN A 362 -6.98 33.27 6.86
N TRP A 363 -7.99 32.42 7.01
CA TRP A 363 -9.32 32.63 6.45
C TRP A 363 -10.38 32.41 7.52
N THR A 364 -11.31 33.36 7.68
CA THR A 364 -12.39 33.28 8.66
C THR A 364 -13.73 33.58 7.99
N VAL A 365 -14.75 32.76 8.30
CA VAL A 365 -16.15 33.03 7.95
C VAL A 365 -16.94 33.09 9.24
N SER A 366 -17.63 34.20 9.50
CA SER A 366 -18.46 34.39 10.69
C SER A 366 -19.85 34.88 10.32
N LYS A 367 -20.86 34.50 11.11
CA LYS A 367 -22.25 34.93 10.94
C LYS A 367 -22.97 34.97 12.29
N GLY A 368 -23.53 36.13 12.65
CA GLY A 368 -24.24 36.32 13.91
C GLY A 368 -23.30 36.49 15.12
N ASP A 369 -23.86 36.38 16.33
CA ASP A 369 -23.17 36.49 17.61
C ASP A 369 -23.14 35.13 18.30
N ALA A 370 -22.05 34.38 18.09
CA ALA A 370 -21.88 33.04 18.64
C ALA A 370 -21.81 33.05 20.17
N GLU A 371 -21.18 34.08 20.76
CA GLU A 371 -21.00 34.21 22.20
C GLU A 371 -22.34 34.31 22.93
N LYS A 372 -23.23 35.17 22.43
CA LYS A 372 -24.59 35.29 22.97
C LYS A 372 -25.39 33.99 22.83
N ILE A 373 -25.18 33.23 21.76
CA ILE A 373 -25.88 31.95 21.55
C ILE A 373 -25.38 30.90 22.55
N PHE A 374 -24.06 30.81 22.78
CA PHE A 374 -23.49 29.88 23.77
C PHE A 374 -24.00 30.16 25.18
N GLN A 375 -24.10 31.43 25.59
CA GLN A 375 -24.61 31.82 26.91
C GLN A 375 -26.06 31.38 27.17
N ASN A 376 -26.88 31.22 26.11
CA ASN A 376 -28.28 30.83 26.22
C ASN A 376 -28.53 29.34 25.92
N SER A 377 -27.47 28.56 25.67
CA SER A 377 -27.59 27.16 25.28
C SER A 377 -27.74 26.25 26.51
N VAL A 378 -28.65 25.28 26.45
CA VAL A 378 -28.91 24.32 27.55
C VAL A 378 -27.76 23.31 27.71
N HIS A 379 -27.12 22.96 26.59
CA HIS A 379 -25.97 22.06 26.55
C HIS A 379 -24.89 22.63 25.63
N VAL A 380 -23.63 22.42 26.03
CA VAL A 380 -22.45 22.72 25.23
C VAL A 380 -21.64 21.43 25.17
N LEU A 381 -21.28 21.00 23.96
CA LEU A 381 -20.42 19.85 23.74
C LEU A 381 -19.15 20.31 23.02
N GLU A 382 -18.02 19.88 23.55
CA GLU A 382 -16.71 20.13 22.98
C GLU A 382 -16.06 18.81 22.59
N GLY A 383 -15.30 18.82 21.50
CA GLY A 383 -14.60 17.65 21.02
C GLY A 383 -13.79 17.96 19.78
N GLU A 384 -12.90 17.04 19.45
CA GLU A 384 -12.02 17.12 18.29
C GLU A 384 -12.22 15.89 17.41
N VAL A 385 -12.07 16.07 16.10
CA VAL A 385 -12.10 14.97 15.13
C VAL A 385 -10.87 15.07 14.24
N TYR A 386 -10.28 13.92 13.92
CA TYR A 386 -9.19 13.84 12.94
C TYR A 386 -9.67 13.09 11.71
N MET A 387 -9.35 13.63 10.53
CA MET A 387 -9.61 12.99 9.25
C MET A 387 -8.27 12.79 8.53
N GLY A 388 -7.98 11.54 8.16
CA GLY A 388 -6.77 11.22 7.41
C GLY A 388 -6.83 11.71 5.96
N GLY A 389 -5.68 11.69 5.28
CA GLY A 389 -5.58 11.98 3.86
C GLY A 389 -6.16 10.88 2.97
N GLN A 390 -6.27 11.17 1.67
CA GLN A 390 -6.75 10.25 0.65
C GLN A 390 -5.87 10.33 -0.59
N GLU A 391 -5.39 9.19 -1.09
CA GLU A 391 -4.72 9.10 -2.38
C GLU A 391 -5.76 9.00 -3.50
N HIS A 392 -5.52 9.69 -4.62
CA HIS A 392 -6.46 9.73 -5.75
C HIS A 392 -6.65 8.36 -6.38
N PHE A 393 -5.55 7.59 -6.46
CA PHE A 393 -5.51 6.23 -6.98
C PHE A 393 -6.11 6.09 -8.40
N TYR A 394 -5.89 7.09 -9.25
CA TYR A 394 -6.20 6.97 -10.68
C TYR A 394 -5.41 5.79 -11.28
N LEU A 395 -6.11 4.99 -12.11
CA LEU A 395 -5.56 3.73 -12.61
C LEU A 395 -4.48 3.93 -13.67
N GLU A 396 -4.53 5.02 -14.43
CA GLU A 396 -3.41 5.49 -15.23
C GLU A 396 -2.58 6.45 -14.37
N PRO A 397 -1.34 6.12 -13.97
CA PRO A 397 -0.44 7.06 -13.30
C PRO A 397 -0.18 8.32 -14.15
N ASN A 398 0.55 9.30 -13.62
CA ASN A 398 1.01 10.42 -14.44
C ASN A 398 1.88 9.90 -15.59
N ALA A 399 1.54 10.28 -16.82
CA ALA A 399 2.20 9.85 -18.03
C ALA A 399 2.26 11.04 -19.01
N HIS A 400 3.45 11.27 -19.54
CA HIS A 400 3.75 12.43 -20.38
C HIS A 400 4.76 12.05 -21.45
N LEU A 401 4.55 12.54 -22.67
CA LEU A 401 5.47 12.43 -23.78
C LEU A 401 5.72 13.84 -24.33
N ALA A 402 6.97 14.27 -24.32
CA ALA A 402 7.41 15.53 -24.91
C ALA A 402 8.07 15.26 -26.26
N VAL A 403 7.59 15.91 -27.31
CA VAL A 403 8.07 15.74 -28.69
C VAL A 403 8.54 17.09 -29.21
N PRO A 404 9.85 17.35 -29.20
CA PRO A 404 10.43 18.50 -29.89
C PRO A 404 10.14 18.41 -31.38
N VAL A 405 9.71 19.52 -31.99
CA VAL A 405 9.39 19.57 -33.43
C VAL A 405 10.67 19.78 -34.27
N GLY A 406 11.73 20.35 -33.68
CA GLY A 406 13.01 20.61 -34.33
C GLY A 406 13.12 21.99 -35.00
N GLU A 407 12.05 22.78 -34.97
CA GLU A 407 12.02 24.15 -35.49
C GLU A 407 11.56 25.11 -34.39
N ASP A 408 12.10 26.34 -34.36
CA ASP A 408 11.61 27.44 -33.52
C ASP A 408 11.46 27.15 -32.00
N ASN A 409 12.17 26.14 -31.49
CA ASN A 409 11.99 25.59 -30.13
C ASN A 409 10.55 25.12 -29.85
N GLU A 410 9.85 24.67 -30.88
CA GLU A 410 8.48 24.15 -30.76
C GLU A 410 8.45 22.75 -30.16
N MET A 411 7.45 22.50 -29.32
CA MET A 411 7.27 21.23 -28.64
C MET A 411 5.79 20.86 -28.51
N ILE A 412 5.48 19.61 -28.82
CA ILE A 412 4.18 19.00 -28.55
C ILE A 412 4.30 18.17 -27.27
N VAL A 413 3.47 18.48 -26.28
CA VAL A 413 3.42 17.78 -25.00
C VAL A 413 2.13 16.98 -24.94
N TYR A 414 2.22 15.66 -25.05
CA TYR A 414 1.10 14.76 -24.78
C TYR A 414 1.08 14.49 -23.28
N SER A 415 0.00 14.87 -22.61
CA SER A 415 -0.04 14.88 -21.14
C SER A 415 -1.31 14.25 -20.61
N SER A 416 -1.20 13.33 -19.66
CA SER A 416 -2.34 12.89 -18.86
C SER A 416 -2.62 13.95 -17.79
N CYS A 417 -3.30 15.05 -18.16
CA CYS A 417 -3.60 16.17 -17.27
C CYS A 417 -5.03 16.72 -17.42
N GLN A 418 -5.56 17.31 -16.35
CA GLN A 418 -6.85 18.02 -16.35
C GLN A 418 -6.69 19.51 -16.73
N ASN A 419 -5.47 20.05 -16.67
CA ASN A 419 -5.18 21.45 -16.98
C ASN A 419 -4.09 21.61 -18.06
N PRO A 420 -4.46 21.48 -19.36
CA PRO A 420 -3.51 21.63 -20.46
C PRO A 420 -2.89 23.02 -20.54
N LYS A 421 -3.64 24.07 -20.17
CA LYS A 421 -3.16 25.47 -20.16
C LYS A 421 -2.07 25.67 -19.10
N GLY A 422 -2.26 25.13 -17.89
CA GLY A 422 -1.27 25.17 -16.82
C GLY A 422 0.01 24.46 -17.23
N THR A 423 -0.12 23.25 -17.80
CA THR A 423 1.03 22.50 -18.35
C THR A 423 1.77 23.30 -19.41
N GLN A 424 1.06 23.85 -20.40
CA GLN A 424 1.65 24.68 -21.47
C GLN A 424 2.44 25.86 -20.89
N SER A 425 1.83 26.62 -19.99
CA SER A 425 2.41 27.84 -19.44
C SER A 425 3.67 27.55 -18.61
N LEU A 426 3.64 26.49 -17.80
CA LEU A 426 4.77 26.12 -16.96
C LEU A 426 5.92 25.51 -17.77
N VAL A 427 5.63 24.71 -18.80
CA VAL A 427 6.65 24.24 -19.75
C VAL A 427 7.29 25.41 -20.48
N ALA A 428 6.49 26.32 -21.03
CA ALA A 428 6.99 27.50 -21.75
C ALA A 428 7.91 28.35 -20.85
N LYS A 429 7.51 28.60 -19.59
CA LYS A 429 8.35 29.29 -18.61
C LYS A 429 9.65 28.54 -18.35
N ALA A 430 9.58 27.25 -18.05
CA ALA A 430 10.76 26.45 -17.73
C ALA A 430 11.74 26.38 -18.91
N LEU A 431 11.25 26.36 -20.15
CA LEU A 431 12.08 26.38 -21.36
C LEU A 431 12.54 27.79 -21.78
N GLY A 432 11.92 28.85 -21.24
CA GLY A 432 12.22 30.23 -21.62
C GLY A 432 11.70 30.61 -23.01
N VAL A 433 10.61 30.01 -23.46
CA VAL A 433 9.98 30.26 -24.77
C VAL A 433 8.59 30.87 -24.62
N PRO A 434 8.05 31.58 -25.62
CA PRO A 434 6.68 32.05 -25.58
C PRO A 434 5.69 30.87 -25.65
N ASN A 435 4.51 31.02 -25.02
CA ASN A 435 3.49 29.96 -24.96
C ASN A 435 3.06 29.43 -26.33
N ASN A 436 3.18 30.22 -27.41
CA ASN A 436 2.82 29.79 -28.76
C ASN A 436 3.75 28.71 -29.33
N ARG A 437 4.91 28.45 -28.72
CA ARG A 437 5.82 27.37 -29.09
C ARG A 437 5.47 26.03 -28.45
N ILE A 438 4.60 26.02 -27.44
CA ILE A 438 4.23 24.80 -26.71
C ILE A 438 2.78 24.43 -27.02
N SER A 439 2.54 23.20 -27.46
CA SER A 439 1.20 22.65 -27.68
C SER A 439 0.95 21.47 -26.72
N CYS A 440 0.07 21.66 -25.73
CA CYS A 440 -0.33 20.58 -24.82
C CYS A 440 -1.55 19.84 -25.36
N LYS A 441 -1.44 18.53 -25.59
CA LYS A 441 -2.50 17.67 -26.14
C LYS A 441 -2.96 16.65 -25.10
N VAL A 442 -4.28 16.56 -24.92
CA VAL A 442 -4.93 15.59 -24.04
C VAL A 442 -6.10 14.96 -24.78
N LYS A 443 -6.10 13.63 -24.92
CA LYS A 443 -7.18 12.89 -25.58
C LYS A 443 -8.18 12.31 -24.57
N ARG A 444 -7.66 11.70 -23.51
CA ARG A 444 -8.38 11.09 -22.38
C ARG A 444 -7.40 10.89 -21.23
N ILE A 445 -7.91 10.65 -20.03
CA ILE A 445 -7.13 10.32 -18.84
C ILE A 445 -7.77 9.12 -18.11
N GLY A 446 -6.96 8.19 -17.61
CA GLY A 446 -7.41 7.00 -16.87
C GLY A 446 -7.69 7.31 -15.40
N GLY A 447 -8.55 8.30 -15.17
CA GLY A 447 -8.79 8.91 -13.86
C GLY A 447 -7.87 10.10 -13.58
N GLY A 448 -8.36 11.05 -12.78
CA GLY A 448 -7.62 12.26 -12.39
C GLY A 448 -8.02 12.77 -11.02
N PHE A 449 -9.32 12.97 -10.78
CA PHE A 449 -9.92 13.26 -9.47
C PHE A 449 -9.33 14.49 -8.76
N GLY A 450 -8.80 15.47 -9.50
CA GLY A 450 -8.11 16.65 -8.97
C GLY A 450 -6.58 16.47 -8.90
N GLY A 451 -6.11 15.24 -8.68
CA GLY A 451 -4.67 14.93 -8.60
C GLY A 451 -3.90 15.17 -9.91
N LYS A 452 -4.60 15.31 -11.04
CA LYS A 452 -4.03 15.66 -12.35
C LYS A 452 -4.30 17.11 -12.79
N GLU A 453 -4.83 17.94 -11.90
CA GLU A 453 -5.11 19.36 -12.16
C GLU A 453 -3.85 20.22 -12.12
N SER A 454 -3.00 20.03 -11.12
CA SER A 454 -1.76 20.80 -10.93
C SER A 454 -0.51 19.91 -10.84
N ARG A 455 -0.57 18.80 -10.10
CA ARG A 455 0.63 18.01 -9.74
C ARG A 455 1.28 17.27 -10.90
N THR A 456 0.61 17.15 -12.04
CA THR A 456 1.18 16.58 -13.28
C THR A 456 2.41 17.36 -13.76
N THR A 457 2.47 18.67 -13.48
CA THR A 457 3.55 19.55 -13.92
C THR A 457 4.87 19.29 -13.20
N CYS A 458 4.84 18.68 -12.02
CA CYS A 458 6.03 18.17 -11.34
C CYS A 458 6.75 17.07 -12.13
N ILE A 459 6.11 16.50 -13.16
CA ILE A 459 6.68 15.42 -13.99
C ILE A 459 6.78 15.88 -15.45
N SER A 460 5.71 16.48 -15.99
CA SER A 460 5.71 16.91 -17.39
C SER A 460 6.74 18.00 -17.67
N VAL A 461 6.97 18.94 -16.74
CA VAL A 461 7.96 20.01 -16.94
C VAL A 461 9.38 19.45 -16.96
N PRO A 462 9.86 18.63 -15.99
CA PRO A 462 11.15 17.94 -16.09
C PRO A 462 11.35 17.19 -17.41
N VAL A 463 10.34 16.44 -17.87
CA VAL A 463 10.40 15.71 -19.14
C VAL A 463 10.58 16.65 -20.33
N CYS A 464 9.88 17.78 -20.35
CA CYS A 464 10.03 18.78 -21.41
C CYS A 464 11.41 19.47 -21.37
N VAL A 465 11.94 19.74 -20.18
CA VAL A 465 13.30 20.30 -20.01
C VAL A 465 14.33 19.37 -20.63
N ALA A 466 14.27 18.08 -20.30
CA ALA A 466 15.18 17.10 -20.86
C ALA A 466 15.03 16.91 -22.38
N ALA A 467 13.81 16.97 -22.90
CA ALA A 467 13.56 16.87 -24.34
C ALA A 467 14.03 18.11 -25.13
N SER A 468 14.27 19.24 -24.46
CA SER A 468 14.66 20.50 -25.12
C SER A 468 16.16 20.62 -25.43
N VAL A 469 16.99 19.67 -24.95
CA VAL A 469 18.45 19.72 -24.99
C VAL A 469 19.02 18.78 -26.04
#